data_AF-R1BYH0-F1
#
_entry.id   AF-R1BYH0-F1
#
_cell.length_a   1.000
_cell.length_b   1.000
_cell.length_c   1.000
_cell.angle_alpha   90.00
_cell.angle_beta   90.00
_cell.angle_gamma   90.00
#
_symmetry.space_group_name_H-M   'P 1'
#
loop_
_entity.id
_entity.type
_entity.pdbx_description
1 polymer ?
#
loop_
_entity_poly.entity_id
_entity_poly.type
_entity_poly.pdbx_seq_one_letter_code
_entity_poly.pdbx_strand_id
1 'polypeptide(L)'
;MAARHASRRPNSGDSRPGSDFWDRIERGHNTTKMGGSTSSRDVAAQIAAQARAAVDPPTLQCIGPQSINQGLKAVCIARTYLQQSDESGESSHPDLVIYPEFIKISDGGEEELSGVNLRLSKRARRTTTDVKDGRTLKVGNSTDAKSLAGAIANCTREGSRVDLTAIGAGSVNQAIKAIAIARQYVEEEAIDLCCRPEFMEVEVESGEGTSTTSALRLLLLVEQT
;
A
#
# COMPACT_ATOMS: atom_id res chain seq x y z
N MET A 1 -40.22 12.50 -26.56
CA MET A 1 -39.11 13.47 -26.49
C MET A 1 -38.01 12.86 -25.62
N ALA A 2 -36.93 12.40 -26.24
CA ALA A 2 -35.81 11.73 -25.58
C ALA A 2 -34.75 12.77 -25.16
N ALA A 3 -34.46 12.88 -23.87
CA ALA A 3 -33.37 13.70 -23.35
C ALA A 3 -32.06 12.90 -23.43
N ARG A 4 -31.11 13.40 -24.24
CA ARG A 4 -29.77 12.84 -24.43
C ARG A 4 -28.93 13.13 -23.18
N HIS A 5 -28.63 12.12 -22.37
CA HIS A 5 -27.57 12.20 -21.37
C HIS A 5 -26.21 12.15 -22.09
N ALA A 6 -25.55 13.30 -22.23
CA ALA A 6 -24.19 13.39 -22.71
C ALA A 6 -23.22 12.93 -21.61
N SER A 7 -22.67 11.73 -21.74
CA SER A 7 -21.54 11.29 -20.90
C SER A 7 -20.29 12.07 -21.30
N ARG A 8 -19.84 13.00 -20.44
CA ARG A 8 -18.50 13.57 -20.58
C ARG A 8 -17.48 12.54 -20.11
N ARG A 9 -16.80 11.88 -21.05
CA ARG A 9 -15.54 11.19 -20.75
C ARG A 9 -14.51 12.26 -20.36
N PRO A 10 -13.75 12.12 -19.26
CA PRO A 10 -12.63 13.01 -19.00
C PRO A 10 -11.57 12.80 -20.07
N ASN A 11 -11.04 13.91 -20.58
CA ASN A 11 -9.97 13.92 -21.57
C ASN A 11 -8.69 13.38 -20.91
N SER A 12 -8.11 12.32 -21.47
CA SER A 12 -6.82 11.78 -21.06
C SER A 12 -5.72 12.74 -21.48
N GLY A 13 -5.27 13.63 -20.59
CA GLY A 13 -4.18 14.55 -20.91
C GLY A 13 -3.87 15.63 -19.88
N ASP A 14 -4.70 15.86 -18.87
CA ASP A 14 -4.42 16.86 -17.84
C ASP A 14 -4.14 16.15 -16.51
N SER A 15 -2.85 15.93 -16.22
CA SER A 15 -2.38 15.33 -14.96
C SER A 15 -2.30 16.33 -13.81
N ARG A 16 -2.85 17.54 -13.98
CA ARG A 16 -2.88 18.55 -12.93
C ARG A 16 -3.96 18.19 -11.91
N PRO A 17 -3.61 18.05 -10.63
CA PRO A 17 -4.61 17.88 -9.57
C PRO A 17 -5.61 19.03 -9.59
N GLY A 18 -6.91 18.74 -9.45
CA GLY A 18 -7.96 19.77 -9.43
C GLY A 18 -7.81 20.76 -8.27
N SER A 19 -8.47 21.92 -8.32
CA SER A 19 -8.37 22.97 -7.29
C SER A 19 -8.65 22.48 -5.85
N ASP A 20 -9.58 21.54 -5.69
CA ASP A 20 -9.91 20.92 -4.40
C ASP A 20 -8.75 20.13 -3.77
N PHE A 21 -7.74 19.75 -4.55
CA PHE A 21 -6.58 18.99 -4.07
C PHE A 21 -5.67 19.83 -3.17
N TRP A 22 -5.32 21.05 -3.59
CA TRP A 22 -4.44 21.92 -2.82
C TRP A 22 -5.13 22.43 -1.55
N ASP A 23 -6.42 22.78 -1.65
CA ASP A 23 -7.27 23.13 -0.52
C ASP A 23 -7.31 22.05 0.58
N ARG A 24 -7.33 20.77 0.20
CA ARG A 24 -7.34 19.66 1.18
C ARG A 24 -6.00 19.48 1.90
N ILE A 25 -4.90 19.72 1.19
CA ILE A 25 -3.55 19.70 1.76
C ILE A 25 -3.39 20.85 2.75
N GLU A 26 -3.81 22.06 2.38
CA GLU A 26 -3.75 23.26 3.24
C GLU A 26 -4.61 23.15 4.50
N ARG A 27 -5.76 22.45 4.44
CA ARG A 27 -6.64 22.21 5.59
C ARG A 27 -6.14 21.12 6.55
N GLY A 28 -4.95 20.57 6.32
CA GLY A 28 -4.32 19.58 7.23
C GLY A 28 -4.95 18.17 7.19
N HIS A 29 -5.89 17.92 6.28
CA HIS A 29 -6.53 16.61 6.13
C HIS A 29 -5.97 15.86 4.91
N ASN A 30 -4.71 15.44 4.98
CA ASN A 30 -4.07 14.65 3.91
C ASN A 30 -4.43 13.16 3.99
N THR A 31 -5.73 12.87 4.13
CA THR A 31 -6.28 11.50 4.16
C THR A 31 -7.12 11.27 2.91
N THR A 32 -6.86 10.15 2.23
CA THR A 32 -7.66 9.67 1.11
C THR A 32 -8.42 8.42 1.54
N LYS A 33 -9.75 8.50 1.56
CA LYS A 33 -10.60 7.35 1.84
C LYS A 33 -10.63 6.41 0.63
N MET A 34 -10.37 5.14 0.87
CA MET A 34 -10.35 4.11 -0.16
C MET A 34 -11.64 3.29 -0.11
N GLY A 35 -12.39 3.25 -1.21
CA GLY A 35 -13.51 2.33 -1.41
C GLY A 35 -13.08 1.11 -2.23
N GLY A 36 -13.88 0.04 -2.20
CA GLY A 36 -13.61 -1.18 -2.99
C GLY A 36 -13.64 -0.96 -4.51
N SER A 37 -14.37 0.06 -4.97
CA SER A 37 -14.48 0.49 -6.38
C SER A 37 -13.59 1.68 -6.73
N THR A 38 -12.79 2.20 -5.78
CA THR A 38 -11.89 3.32 -6.03
C THR A 38 -10.84 2.92 -7.07
N SER A 39 -10.70 3.74 -8.10
CA SER A 39 -9.67 3.59 -9.13
C SER A 39 -8.28 3.76 -8.50
N SER A 40 -7.53 2.66 -8.44
CA SER A 40 -6.15 2.67 -7.92
C SER A 40 -5.22 3.55 -8.75
N ARG A 41 -5.52 3.75 -10.04
CA ARG A 41 -4.72 4.61 -10.92
C ARG A 41 -4.85 6.09 -10.59
N ASP A 42 -6.06 6.55 -10.31
CA ASP A 42 -6.30 7.97 -10.00
C ASP A 42 -5.67 8.34 -8.65
N VAL A 43 -5.81 7.45 -7.66
CA VAL A 43 -5.15 7.59 -6.37
C VAL A 43 -3.62 7.51 -6.52
N ALA A 44 -3.10 6.65 -7.39
CA ALA A 44 -1.67 6.56 -7.66
C ALA A 44 -1.09 7.84 -8.25
N ALA A 45 -1.80 8.47 -9.20
CA ALA A 45 -1.40 9.76 -9.77
C ALA A 45 -1.35 10.84 -8.69
N GLN A 46 -2.35 10.87 -7.81
CA GLN A 46 -2.37 11.78 -6.65
C GLN A 46 -1.17 11.56 -5.73
N ILE A 47 -0.89 10.30 -5.35
CA ILE A 47 0.24 9.94 -4.49
C ILE A 47 1.55 10.36 -5.13
N ALA A 48 1.77 10.05 -6.41
CA ALA A 48 3.01 10.38 -7.11
C ALA A 48 3.23 11.89 -7.21
N ALA A 49 2.18 12.67 -7.49
CA ALA A 49 2.25 14.13 -7.51
C ALA A 49 2.67 14.70 -6.15
N GLN A 50 2.06 14.24 -5.05
CA GLN A 50 2.44 14.69 -3.70
C GLN A 50 3.85 14.24 -3.32
N ALA A 51 4.25 13.02 -3.69
CA ALA A 51 5.57 12.49 -3.40
C ALA A 51 6.69 13.29 -4.08
N ARG A 52 6.47 13.76 -5.31
CA ARG A 52 7.38 14.64 -6.05
C ARG A 52 7.47 16.06 -5.47
N ALA A 53 6.36 16.59 -4.94
CA ALA A 53 6.32 17.93 -4.35
C ALA A 53 6.91 17.95 -2.91
N ALA A 54 7.18 19.13 -2.36
CA ALA A 54 7.65 19.32 -0.98
C ALA A 54 6.52 19.19 0.07
N VAL A 55 5.64 18.20 -0.11
CA VAL A 55 4.53 17.88 0.81
C VAL A 55 4.54 16.40 1.15
N ASP A 56 3.93 16.02 2.27
CA ASP A 56 3.79 14.62 2.62
C ASP A 56 2.83 13.89 1.67
N PRO A 57 3.08 12.61 1.33
CA PRO A 57 2.10 11.78 0.64
C PRO A 57 0.85 11.55 1.51
N PRO A 58 -0.30 11.15 0.91
CA PRO A 58 -1.53 11.02 1.66
C PRO A 58 -1.52 9.74 2.50
N THR A 59 -2.22 9.76 3.63
CA THR A 59 -2.60 8.54 4.35
C THR A 59 -3.82 7.92 3.66
N LEU A 60 -3.76 6.63 3.32
CA LEU A 60 -4.90 5.93 2.74
C LEU A 60 -5.71 5.28 3.86
N GLN A 61 -6.95 5.74 4.05
CA GLN A 61 -7.87 5.16 5.02
C GLN A 61 -8.69 4.06 4.34
N CYS A 62 -8.50 2.83 4.77
CA CYS A 62 -9.08 1.65 4.15
C CYS A 62 -10.03 0.92 5.10
N ILE A 63 -11.18 0.46 4.58
CA ILE A 63 -12.16 -0.33 5.34
C ILE A 63 -12.41 -1.63 4.57
N GLY A 64 -11.99 -2.74 5.17
CA GLY A 64 -12.16 -4.08 4.62
C GLY A 64 -11.19 -4.47 3.49
N PRO A 65 -11.23 -5.74 3.05
CA PRO A 65 -10.19 -6.32 2.21
C PRO A 65 -10.04 -5.68 0.83
N GLN A 66 -11.16 -5.36 0.16
CA GLN A 66 -11.17 -4.79 -1.18
C GLN A 66 -10.54 -3.40 -1.18
N SER A 67 -10.86 -2.59 -0.18
CA SER A 67 -10.32 -1.25 0.01
C SER A 67 -8.80 -1.27 0.22
N ILE A 68 -8.31 -2.14 1.12
CA ILE A 68 -6.88 -2.32 1.37
C ILE A 68 -6.16 -2.77 0.09
N ASN A 69 -6.74 -3.71 -0.65
CA ASN A 69 -6.16 -4.19 -1.91
C ASN A 69 -6.05 -3.07 -2.96
N GLN A 70 -7.07 -2.22 -3.12
CA GLN A 70 -6.98 -1.06 -4.01
C GLN A 70 -5.95 -0.03 -3.52
N GLY A 71 -5.87 0.19 -2.21
CA GLY A 71 -4.86 1.06 -1.58
C GLY A 71 -3.44 0.62 -1.93
N LEU A 72 -3.11 -0.66 -1.72
CA LEU A 72 -1.78 -1.18 -2.06
C LEU A 72 -1.49 -1.14 -3.55
N LYS A 73 -2.47 -1.45 -4.41
CA LYS A 73 -2.31 -1.30 -5.87
C LYS A 73 -1.99 0.15 -6.24
N ALA A 74 -2.67 1.12 -5.63
CA ALA A 74 -2.40 2.53 -5.85
C ALA A 74 -0.96 2.90 -5.46
N VAL A 75 -0.47 2.39 -4.31
CA VAL A 75 0.92 2.60 -3.89
C VAL A 75 1.90 1.95 -4.88
N CYS A 76 1.68 0.70 -5.31
CA CYS A 76 2.53 0.05 -6.30
C CYS A 76 2.61 0.84 -7.62
N ILE A 77 1.47 1.31 -8.14
CA ILE A 77 1.42 2.10 -9.37
C ILE A 77 2.13 3.45 -9.16
N ALA A 78 1.93 4.12 -8.02
CA ALA A 78 2.60 5.38 -7.70
C ALA A 78 4.12 5.20 -7.65
N ARG A 79 4.60 4.09 -7.06
CA ARG A 79 6.02 3.74 -7.05
C ARG A 79 6.59 3.52 -8.45
N THR A 80 5.79 2.98 -9.38
CA THR A 80 6.16 2.90 -10.81
C THR A 80 6.23 4.28 -11.46
N TYR A 81 5.26 5.17 -11.19
CA TYR A 81 5.32 6.54 -11.70
C TYR A 81 6.55 7.30 -11.18
N LEU A 82 6.93 7.09 -9.92
CA LEU A 82 8.14 7.67 -9.31
C LEU A 82 9.46 7.04 -9.80
N GLN A 83 9.42 6.05 -10.68
CA GLN A 83 10.61 5.57 -11.40
C GLN A 83 10.79 6.29 -12.75
N GLN A 84 9.72 6.89 -13.26
CA GLN A 84 9.72 7.59 -14.54
C GLN A 84 10.09 9.06 -14.31
N SER A 85 10.75 9.64 -15.31
CA SER A 85 10.96 11.09 -15.35
C SER A 85 9.62 11.83 -15.30
N ASP A 86 9.59 12.96 -14.59
CA ASP A 86 8.47 13.89 -14.65
C ASP A 86 8.55 14.84 -15.88
N GLU A 87 7.59 15.75 -15.98
CA GLU A 87 7.48 16.72 -17.08
C GLU A 87 8.70 17.66 -17.17
N SER A 88 9.42 17.86 -16.06
CA SER A 88 10.65 18.66 -16.01
C SER A 88 11.88 17.87 -16.45
N GLY A 89 11.74 16.56 -16.68
CA GLY A 89 12.83 15.64 -17.00
C GLY A 89 13.54 15.07 -15.77
N GLU A 90 13.15 15.48 -14.55
CA GLU A 90 13.73 14.96 -13.31
C GLU A 90 13.35 13.49 -13.13
N SER A 91 14.35 12.63 -12.90
CA SER A 91 14.17 11.19 -12.68
C SER A 91 14.54 10.75 -11.26
N SER A 92 15.09 11.66 -10.45
CA SER A 92 15.53 11.38 -9.08
C SER A 92 14.40 11.61 -8.08
N HIS A 93 13.36 10.78 -8.15
CA HIS A 93 12.23 10.86 -7.22
C HIS A 93 12.40 9.90 -6.02
N PRO A 94 11.82 10.23 -4.85
CA PRO A 94 11.81 9.34 -3.70
C PRO A 94 11.07 8.03 -4.00
N ASP A 95 11.40 6.97 -3.26
CA ASP A 95 10.57 5.76 -3.15
C ASP A 95 9.51 5.96 -2.05
N LEU A 96 8.55 5.04 -1.99
CA LEU A 96 7.48 5.05 -0.99
C LEU A 96 7.46 3.76 -0.19
N VAL A 97 7.27 3.91 1.12
CA VAL A 97 6.96 2.83 2.06
C VAL A 97 5.66 3.12 2.77
N ILE A 98 5.05 2.09 3.34
CA ILE A 98 3.80 2.22 4.09
C ILE A 98 3.96 1.70 5.52
N TYR A 99 3.26 2.36 6.43
CA TYR A 99 3.10 2.01 7.84
C TYR A 99 1.64 1.67 8.09
N PRO A 100 1.28 0.37 8.15
CA PRO A 100 -0.08 -0.04 8.45
C PRO A 100 -0.44 0.18 9.92
N GLU A 101 -1.57 0.85 10.18
CA GLU A 101 -2.05 1.17 11.52
C GLU A 101 -3.54 0.86 11.64
N PHE A 102 -3.97 0.17 12.69
CA PHE A 102 -5.40 -0.03 12.94
C PHE A 102 -6.06 1.27 13.35
N ILE A 103 -7.26 1.49 12.85
CA ILE A 103 -8.13 2.57 13.30
C ILE A 103 -9.40 2.01 13.90
N LYS A 104 -9.82 2.60 15.02
CA LYS A 104 -11.15 2.40 15.56
C LYS A 104 -12.10 3.36 14.85
N ILE A 105 -13.10 2.82 14.17
CA ILE A 105 -14.15 3.64 13.55
C ILE A 105 -15.41 3.45 14.40
N SER A 106 -15.75 4.48 15.17
CA SER A 106 -17.03 4.55 15.88
C SER A 106 -18.08 5.11 14.93
N ASP A 107 -19.06 4.30 14.52
CA ASP A 107 -20.19 4.74 13.68
C ASP A 107 -21.48 4.96 14.49
N GLY A 108 -21.35 5.22 15.79
CA GLY A 108 -22.52 5.41 16.68
C GLY A 108 -23.35 4.15 16.97
N GLY A 109 -22.96 2.98 16.43
CA GLY A 109 -23.48 1.66 16.81
C GLY A 109 -22.52 0.90 17.73
N GLU A 110 -22.98 -0.21 18.33
CA GLU A 110 -22.20 -1.07 19.25
C GLU A 110 -21.06 -1.85 18.55
N GLU A 111 -21.08 -1.98 17.22
CA GLU A 111 -20.04 -2.67 16.46
C GLU A 111 -18.88 -1.73 16.08
N GLU A 112 -17.70 -1.97 16.66
CA GLU A 112 -16.45 -1.29 16.29
C GLU A 112 -15.99 -1.77 14.89
N LEU A 113 -16.11 -0.92 13.87
CA LEU A 113 -15.50 -1.21 12.58
C LEU A 113 -13.98 -0.97 12.68
N SER A 114 -13.19 -2.04 12.57
CA SER A 114 -11.73 -1.95 12.49
C SER A 114 -11.30 -1.63 11.05
N GLY A 115 -10.92 -0.38 10.81
CA GLY A 115 -10.27 0.04 9.57
C GLY A 115 -8.76 -0.07 9.66
N VAL A 116 -8.08 0.20 8.55
CA VAL A 116 -6.62 0.29 8.49
C VAL A 116 -6.22 1.60 7.79
N ASN A 117 -5.39 2.40 8.45
CA ASN A 117 -4.65 3.48 7.81
C ASN A 117 -3.37 2.91 7.21
N LEU A 118 -3.11 3.21 5.95
CA LEU A 118 -1.81 3.02 5.31
C LEU A 118 -1.15 4.38 5.25
N ARG A 119 -0.32 4.69 6.24
CA ARG A 119 0.44 5.94 6.27
C ARG A 119 1.64 5.80 5.34
N LEU A 120 1.72 6.65 4.32
CA LEU A 120 2.82 6.64 3.36
C LEU A 120 3.97 7.51 3.86
N SER A 121 5.21 7.12 3.55
CA SER A 121 6.39 7.93 3.82
C SER A 121 7.37 7.87 2.65
N LYS A 122 8.04 9.00 2.39
CA LYS A 122 9.09 9.11 1.38
C LYS A 122 10.36 8.45 1.88
N ARG A 123 11.04 7.72 1.01
CA ARG A 123 12.34 7.11 1.29
C ARG A 123 13.34 7.42 0.20
N ALA A 124 14.59 7.65 0.58
CA ALA A 124 15.68 7.67 -0.38
C ALA A 124 15.73 6.32 -1.11
N ARG A 125 15.81 6.36 -2.44
CA ARG A 125 15.84 5.16 -3.26
C ARG A 125 17.18 4.44 -3.05
N ARG A 126 17.16 3.24 -2.47
CA ARG A 126 18.35 2.37 -2.36
C ARG A 126 18.44 1.48 -3.60
N THR A 127 19.63 1.40 -4.22
CA THR A 127 19.90 0.66 -5.46
C THR A 127 20.44 -0.75 -5.24
N THR A 128 20.83 -1.11 -4.01
CA THR A 128 21.50 -2.39 -3.73
C THR A 128 20.50 -3.52 -3.46
N THR A 129 20.51 -4.53 -4.34
CA THR A 129 19.72 -5.78 -4.28
C THR A 129 20.45 -6.95 -3.61
N ASP A 130 21.63 -6.76 -3.03
CA ASP A 130 22.40 -7.87 -2.46
C ASP A 130 21.92 -8.24 -1.06
N VAL A 131 21.17 -9.33 -0.93
CA VAL A 131 21.11 -10.09 0.34
C VAL A 131 20.93 -11.59 0.05
N LYS A 132 21.83 -12.39 0.62
CA LYS A 132 21.94 -13.85 0.42
C LYS A 132 20.97 -14.71 1.26
N ASP A 133 20.25 -14.13 2.22
CA ASP A 133 19.28 -14.85 3.06
C ASP A 133 18.03 -14.01 3.32
N GLY A 134 16.91 -14.38 2.70
CA GLY A 134 15.60 -13.78 2.92
C GLY A 134 14.51 -14.85 2.97
N ARG A 135 13.51 -14.66 3.85
CA ARG A 135 12.35 -15.54 3.98
C ARG A 135 11.16 -14.96 3.23
N THR A 136 10.72 -15.66 2.19
CA THR A 136 9.46 -15.36 1.51
C THR A 136 8.32 -16.15 2.16
N LEU A 137 7.31 -15.45 2.69
CA LEU A 137 6.13 -16.06 3.30
C LEU A 137 4.92 -15.87 2.38
N LYS A 138 4.32 -16.98 1.92
CA LYS A 138 3.07 -16.94 1.15
C LYS A 138 1.89 -16.74 2.09
N VAL A 139 1.04 -15.77 1.78
CA VAL A 139 -0.15 -15.42 2.57
C VAL A 139 -1.39 -15.81 1.79
N GLY A 140 -2.28 -16.55 2.43
CA GLY A 140 -3.59 -16.93 1.90
C GLY A 140 -4.72 -16.18 2.61
N ASN A 141 -5.93 -16.29 2.07
CA ASN A 141 -7.12 -15.67 2.64
C ASN A 141 -7.45 -16.16 4.07
N SER A 142 -7.14 -17.43 4.35
CA SER A 142 -7.33 -18.09 5.65
C SER A 142 -6.11 -18.00 6.57
N THR A 143 -5.04 -17.31 6.18
CA THR A 143 -3.88 -17.10 7.05
C THR A 143 -4.30 -16.31 8.29
N ASP A 144 -4.00 -16.85 9.47
CA ASP A 144 -4.19 -16.13 10.73
C ASP A 144 -3.15 -15.00 10.85
N ALA A 145 -3.64 -13.76 10.94
CA ALA A 145 -2.79 -12.58 10.99
C ALA A 145 -1.91 -12.54 12.25
N LYS A 146 -2.37 -13.07 13.39
CA LYS A 146 -1.60 -13.06 14.64
C LYS A 146 -0.42 -14.03 14.58
N SER A 147 -0.66 -15.24 14.08
CA SER A 147 0.39 -16.23 13.84
C SER A 147 1.45 -15.71 12.86
N LEU A 148 1.02 -15.12 11.73
CA LEU A 148 1.93 -14.50 10.77
C LEU A 148 2.70 -13.33 11.39
N ALA A 149 2.06 -12.51 12.22
CA ALA A 149 2.72 -11.41 12.93
C ALA A 149 3.83 -11.91 13.87
N GLY A 150 3.58 -13.01 14.59
CA GLY A 150 4.60 -13.66 15.43
C GLY A 150 5.81 -14.13 14.62
N ALA A 151 5.56 -14.74 13.46
CA ALA A 151 6.64 -15.14 12.55
C ALA A 151 7.44 -13.93 12.02
N ILE A 152 6.76 -12.84 11.64
CA ILE A 152 7.40 -11.59 11.21
C ILE A 152 8.27 -10.99 12.32
N ALA A 153 7.73 -10.88 13.54
CA ALA A 153 8.46 -10.32 14.68
C ALA A 153 9.69 -11.17 15.02
N ASN A 154 9.57 -12.50 14.99
CA ASN A 154 10.71 -13.39 15.20
C ASN A 154 11.79 -13.20 14.12
N CYS A 155 11.42 -13.18 12.84
CA CYS A 155 12.37 -12.93 11.75
C CYS A 155 13.05 -11.56 11.87
N THR A 156 12.30 -10.55 12.32
CA THR A 156 12.80 -9.18 12.55
C THR A 156 13.91 -9.19 13.61
N ARG A 157 13.67 -9.87 14.74
CA ARG A 157 14.66 -10.04 15.83
C ARG A 157 15.91 -10.80 15.39
N GLU A 158 15.73 -11.78 14.50
CA GLU A 158 16.83 -12.54 13.89
C GLU A 158 17.62 -11.72 12.84
N GLY A 159 17.19 -10.50 12.51
CA GLY A 159 17.79 -9.68 11.44
C GLY A 159 17.56 -10.25 10.04
N SER A 160 16.60 -11.17 9.89
CA SER A 160 16.28 -11.82 8.61
C SER A 160 15.42 -10.90 7.74
N ARG A 161 15.76 -10.81 6.46
CA ARG A 161 14.90 -10.13 5.48
C ARG A 161 13.62 -10.94 5.29
N VAL A 162 12.46 -10.28 5.32
CA VAL A 162 11.16 -10.93 5.09
C VAL A 162 10.43 -10.24 3.96
N ASP A 163 9.86 -11.04 3.06
CA ASP A 163 8.85 -10.57 2.12
C ASP A 163 7.61 -11.44 2.14
N LEU A 164 6.45 -10.80 2.09
CA LEU A 164 5.16 -11.48 2.04
C LEU A 164 4.66 -11.50 0.61
N THR A 165 4.19 -12.65 0.12
CA THR A 165 3.53 -12.76 -1.18
C THR A 165 2.06 -13.06 -0.97
N ALA A 166 1.18 -12.20 -1.49
CA ALA A 166 -0.26 -12.31 -1.32
C ALA A 166 -1.01 -12.17 -2.65
N ILE A 167 -1.93 -13.10 -2.91
CA ILE A 167 -2.81 -13.09 -4.09
C ILE A 167 -4.23 -12.80 -3.64
N GLY A 168 -4.85 -11.78 -4.23
CA GLY A 168 -6.24 -11.40 -3.96
C GLY A 168 -6.46 -10.62 -2.67
N ALA A 169 -7.62 -9.95 -2.58
CA ALA A 169 -7.90 -8.97 -1.55
C ALA A 169 -7.89 -9.52 -0.13
N GLY A 170 -8.38 -10.75 0.06
CA GLY A 170 -8.41 -11.41 1.36
C GLY A 170 -7.02 -11.70 1.92
N SER A 171 -6.14 -12.30 1.11
CA SER A 171 -4.75 -12.57 1.46
C SER A 171 -3.96 -11.28 1.74
N VAL A 172 -4.18 -10.25 0.92
CA VAL A 172 -3.57 -8.94 1.09
C VAL A 172 -4.00 -8.29 2.41
N ASN A 173 -5.28 -8.42 2.77
CA ASN A 173 -5.79 -7.96 4.06
C ASN A 173 -5.14 -8.71 5.24
N GLN A 174 -4.97 -10.03 5.16
CA GLN A 174 -4.27 -10.77 6.21
C GLN A 174 -2.80 -10.34 6.34
N ALA A 175 -2.11 -10.12 5.22
CA ALA A 175 -0.73 -9.66 5.21
C ALA A 175 -0.59 -8.29 5.89
N ILE A 176 -1.44 -7.32 5.54
CA ILE A 176 -1.42 -5.97 6.12
C ILE A 176 -1.78 -5.97 7.60
N LYS A 177 -2.78 -6.77 8.01
CA LYS A 177 -3.10 -6.96 9.43
C LYS A 177 -1.92 -7.54 10.19
N ALA A 178 -1.27 -8.57 9.64
CA ALA A 178 -0.11 -9.19 10.28
C ALA A 178 1.05 -8.20 10.45
N ILE A 179 1.30 -7.34 9.46
CA ILE A 179 2.32 -6.27 9.57
C ILE A 179 1.94 -5.27 10.67
N ALA A 180 0.68 -4.80 10.69
CA ALA A 180 0.21 -3.86 11.72
C ALA A 180 0.35 -4.43 13.14
N ILE A 181 0.02 -5.72 13.33
CA ILE A 181 0.18 -6.42 14.62
C ILE A 181 1.67 -6.61 14.93
N ALA A 182 2.48 -7.01 13.95
CA ALA A 182 3.91 -7.23 14.16
C ALA A 182 4.64 -5.95 14.59
N ARG A 183 4.23 -4.78 14.07
CA ARG A 183 4.71 -3.47 14.53
C ARG A 183 4.51 -3.28 16.03
N GLN A 184 3.31 -3.61 16.53
CA GLN A 184 3.00 -3.55 17.97
C GLN A 184 3.84 -4.54 18.78
N TYR A 185 4.16 -5.72 18.23
CA TYR A 185 4.96 -6.73 18.91
C TYR A 185 6.43 -6.36 19.09
N VAL A 186 6.97 -5.46 18.27
CA VAL A 186 8.38 -5.04 18.31
C VAL A 186 8.58 -3.62 18.83
N GLU A 187 7.48 -2.92 19.16
CA GLU A 187 7.50 -1.54 19.64
C GLU A 187 8.32 -1.39 20.94
N GLU A 188 8.17 -2.32 21.90
CA GLU A 188 8.93 -2.32 23.16
C GLU A 188 10.44 -2.52 22.97
N GLU A 189 10.88 -2.96 21.79
CA GLU A 189 12.29 -3.17 21.43
C GLU A 189 12.90 -1.95 20.73
N ALA A 190 12.17 -0.82 20.65
CA ALA A 190 12.53 0.36 19.88
C ALA A 190 12.79 0.04 18.39
N ILE A 191 11.97 -0.88 17.86
CA ILE A 191 11.97 -1.27 16.44
C ILE A 191 10.61 -0.88 15.86
N ASP A 192 10.60 -0.35 14.64
CA ASP A 192 9.39 -0.24 13.82
C ASP A 192 9.55 -1.03 12.50
N LEU A 193 8.42 -1.41 11.92
CA LEU A 193 8.33 -2.09 10.65
C LEU A 193 7.55 -1.23 9.66
N CYS A 194 8.12 -1.02 8.49
CA CYS A 194 7.37 -0.55 7.33
C CYS A 194 7.41 -1.59 6.23
N CYS A 195 6.55 -1.47 5.23
CA CYS A 195 6.63 -2.34 4.07
C CYS A 195 6.64 -1.55 2.76
N ARG A 196 7.30 -2.14 1.77
CA ARG A 196 7.46 -1.60 0.42
C ARG A 196 6.73 -2.53 -0.56
N PRO A 197 5.51 -2.16 -1.01
CA PRO A 197 4.67 -3.04 -1.83
C PRO A 197 5.06 -2.98 -3.30
N GLU A 198 5.20 -4.12 -3.98
CA GLU A 198 5.49 -4.23 -5.41
C GLU A 198 4.57 -5.27 -6.08
N PHE A 199 4.29 -5.08 -7.38
CA PHE A 199 3.67 -6.14 -8.18
C PHE A 199 4.71 -7.19 -8.50
N MET A 200 4.28 -8.45 -8.49
CA MET A 200 5.06 -9.57 -9.00
C MET A 200 4.15 -10.52 -9.77
N GLU A 201 4.71 -11.23 -10.73
CA GLU A 201 4.04 -12.37 -11.35
C GLU A 201 4.43 -13.64 -10.60
N VAL A 202 3.46 -14.52 -10.35
CA VAL A 202 3.68 -15.82 -9.72
C VAL A 202 2.98 -16.91 -10.51
N GLU A 203 3.63 -18.08 -10.58
CA GLU A 203 3.03 -19.27 -11.14
C GLU A 203 2.14 -19.95 -10.09
N VAL A 204 0.93 -20.33 -10.52
CA VAL A 204 -0.07 -21.03 -9.72
C VAL A 204 -0.41 -22.31 -10.45
N GLU A 205 -0.14 -23.43 -9.78
CA GLU A 205 -0.54 -24.76 -10.23
C GLU A 205 -2.00 -25.01 -9.91
N SER A 206 -2.73 -25.54 -10.88
CA SER A 206 -4.12 -25.94 -10.78
C SER A 206 -4.33 -27.30 -11.44
N GLY A 207 -5.50 -27.91 -11.24
CA GLY A 207 -5.86 -29.16 -11.93
C GLY A 207 -5.89 -29.04 -13.46
N GLU A 208 -5.91 -27.82 -14.01
CA GLU A 208 -5.91 -27.53 -15.45
C GLU A 208 -4.51 -27.14 -15.98
N GLY A 209 -3.48 -27.19 -15.12
CA GLY A 209 -2.11 -26.81 -15.44
C GLY A 209 -1.61 -25.59 -14.66
N THR A 210 -0.44 -25.08 -15.07
CA THR A 210 0.20 -23.90 -14.47
C THR A 210 -0.25 -22.63 -15.17
N SER A 211 -0.72 -21.65 -14.40
CA SER A 211 -1.08 -20.31 -14.89
C SER A 211 -0.27 -19.24 -14.17
N THR A 212 0.00 -18.13 -14.85
CA THR A 212 0.65 -16.97 -14.24
C THR A 212 -0.40 -16.00 -13.73
N THR A 213 -0.25 -15.51 -12.50
CA THR A 213 -1.12 -14.50 -11.91
C THR A 213 -0.34 -13.38 -11.24
N SER A 214 -0.93 -12.20 -11.21
CA SER A 214 -0.34 -11.04 -10.54
C SER A 214 -0.60 -11.11 -9.04
N ALA A 215 0.47 -11.00 -8.25
CA ALA A 215 0.47 -10.95 -6.81
C ALA A 215 1.02 -9.61 -6.30
N LEU A 216 0.76 -9.33 -5.02
CA LEU A 216 1.46 -8.27 -4.30
C LEU A 216 2.56 -8.89 -3.45
N ARG A 217 3.78 -8.38 -3.62
CA ARG A 217 4.91 -8.64 -2.73
C ARG A 217 5.10 -7.47 -1.79
N LEU A 218 5.12 -7.74 -0.50
CA LEU A 218 5.36 -6.75 0.55
C LEU A 218 6.73 -7.00 1.15
N LEU A 219 7.72 -6.22 0.75
CA LEU A 219 9.05 -6.28 1.36
C LEU A 219 9.00 -5.57 2.71
N LEU A 220 9.31 -6.27 3.80
CA LEU A 220 9.42 -5.66 5.13
C LEU A 220 10.78 -4.99 5.29
N LEU A 221 10.75 -3.79 5.87
CA LEU A 221 11.92 -3.00 6.21
C LEU A 221 11.88 -2.74 7.70
N VAL A 222 13.01 -2.98 8.36
CA VAL A 222 13.19 -2.81 9.79
C VAL A 222 13.84 -1.45 10.04
N GLU A 223 13.32 -0.72 11.01
CA GLU A 223 13.79 0.60 11.41
C GLU A 223 14.02 0.63 12.91
N GLN A 224 15.11 1.24 13.36
CA GLN A 224 15.30 1.56 14.78
C GLN A 224 14.68 2.92 15.06
N THR A 225 13.89 3.02 16.13
CA THR A 225 13.20 4.25 16.56
C THR A 225 13.87 4.94 17.72
#